data_AF-A0A9E2LNN1-F1
#
_entry.id   AF-A0A9E2LNN1-F1
#
_cell.length_a   1.000
_cell.length_b   1.000
_cell.length_c   1.000
_cell.angle_alpha   90.00
_cell.angle_beta   90.00
_cell.angle_gamma   90.00
#
_symmetry.space_group_name_H-M   'P 1'
#
loop_
_entity.id
_entity.type
_entity.pdbx_description
1 polymer ?
#
loop_
_entity_poly.entity_id
_entity_poly.type
_entity_poly.pdbx_seq_one_letter_code
_entity_poly.pdbx_strand_id
1 'polypeptide(L)' 'DDPALDFSKARDLAKGKAGERCNDPMLLSWHNGKTGEFYPRFECGSEDKPPWIVFAEARGGNLTIDINDGEYIFIYLKL' A
#
# COMPACT_ATOMS: atom_id res chain seq x y z
N ASP A 1 6.50 19.72 -11.35
CA ASP A 1 6.51 18.63 -10.37
C ASP A 1 5.20 17.89 -10.53
N ASP A 2 5.23 16.64 -10.96
CA ASP A 2 4.04 15.91 -11.43
C ASP A 2 3.75 14.78 -10.44
N PRO A 3 2.83 14.95 -9.49
CA PRO A 3 2.63 14.01 -8.38
C PRO A 3 2.15 12.62 -8.85
N ALA A 4 1.57 12.52 -10.05
CA ALA A 4 1.22 11.25 -10.67
C ALA A 4 2.46 10.45 -11.10
N LEU A 5 3.55 11.14 -11.43
CA LEU A 5 4.82 10.55 -11.82
C LEU A 5 5.54 9.91 -10.62
N ASP A 6 5.25 10.38 -9.39
CA ASP A 6 5.81 9.82 -8.16
C ASP A 6 5.08 8.56 -7.69
N PHE A 7 3.74 8.52 -7.74
CA PHE A 7 3.01 7.32 -7.30
C PHE A 7 3.34 6.09 -8.14
N SER A 8 3.42 6.23 -9.48
CA SER A 8 3.79 5.08 -10.32
C SER A 8 5.18 4.57 -9.94
N LYS A 9 6.17 5.46 -9.77
CA LYS A 9 7.52 5.08 -9.35
C LYS A 9 7.53 4.42 -7.98
N ALA A 10 6.77 4.96 -7.01
CA ALA A 10 6.65 4.37 -5.69
C ALA A 10 6.03 2.97 -5.76
N ARG A 11 5.00 2.78 -6.58
CA ARG A 11 4.36 1.46 -6.78
C ARG A 11 5.32 0.47 -7.44
N ASP A 12 6.08 0.89 -8.45
CA ASP A 12 7.08 0.06 -9.11
C ASP A 12 8.22 -0.33 -8.14
N LEU A 13 8.69 0.62 -7.32
CA LEU A 13 9.67 0.36 -6.27
C LEU A 13 9.11 -0.62 -5.21
N ALA A 14 7.86 -0.43 -4.80
CA ALA A 14 7.20 -1.30 -3.84
C ALA A 14 7.05 -2.72 -4.36
N LYS A 15 6.65 -2.87 -5.64
CA LYS A 15 6.56 -4.16 -6.31
C LYS A 15 7.93 -4.84 -6.42
N GLY A 16 8.98 -4.10 -6.76
CA GLY A 16 10.35 -4.61 -6.78
C GLY A 16 10.78 -5.16 -5.42
N LYS A 17 10.66 -4.35 -4.37
CA LYS A 17 10.96 -4.75 -2.99
C LYS A 17 10.12 -5.94 -2.52
N ALA A 18 8.85 -6.00 -2.92
CA ALA A 18 7.98 -7.13 -2.60
C ALA A 18 8.43 -8.41 -3.33
N GLY A 19 8.82 -8.30 -4.60
CA GLY A 19 9.34 -9.38 -5.43
C GLY A 19 10.65 -9.99 -4.91
N GLU A 20 11.50 -9.16 -4.27
CA GLU A 20 12.71 -9.65 -3.58
C GLU A 20 12.38 -10.50 -2.34
N ARG A 21 11.16 -10.40 -1.81
CA ARG A 21 10.73 -11.09 -0.58
C ARG A 21 9.76 -12.24 -0.82
N CYS A 22 9.08 -12.28 -1.95
CA CYS A 22 8.12 -13.31 -2.35
C CYS A 22 8.04 -13.34 -3.87
N ASN A 23 7.88 -14.53 -4.46
CA ASN A 23 7.83 -14.69 -5.92
C ASN A 23 6.54 -14.13 -6.54
N ASP A 24 5.43 -14.12 -5.80
CA ASP A 24 4.13 -13.65 -6.29
C ASP A 24 3.45 -12.71 -5.26
N PRO A 25 3.99 -11.50 -5.07
CA PRO A 25 3.43 -10.55 -4.12
C PRO A 25 2.13 -9.94 -4.67
N MET A 26 1.01 -10.20 -4.01
CA MET A 26 -0.29 -9.66 -4.40
C MET A 26 -0.57 -8.35 -3.64
N LEU A 27 -0.71 -7.24 -4.36
CA LEU A 27 -1.06 -5.95 -3.75
C LEU A 27 -2.51 -5.98 -3.25
N LEU A 28 -2.69 -5.77 -1.95
CA LEU A 28 -4.01 -5.75 -1.32
C LEU A 28 -4.53 -4.32 -1.15
N SER A 29 -3.69 -3.42 -0.66
CA SER A 29 -4.06 -2.04 -0.38
C SER A 29 -2.86 -1.10 -0.53
N TRP A 30 -3.15 0.18 -0.71
CA TRP A 30 -2.13 1.21 -0.76
C TRP A 30 -2.65 2.55 -0.23
N HIS A 31 -1.74 3.41 0.18
CA HIS A 31 -2.00 4.77 0.62
C HIS A 31 -0.93 5.71 0.06
N ASN A 32 -1.39 6.86 -0.43
CA ASN A 32 -0.59 7.97 -0.90
C ASN A 32 -0.73 9.10 0.11
N GLY A 33 0.27 9.26 0.97
CA GLY A 33 0.32 10.32 1.98
C GLY A 33 0.41 11.73 1.40
N LYS A 34 0.84 11.90 0.13
CA LYS A 34 0.85 13.21 -0.52
C LYS A 34 -0.55 13.72 -0.84
N THR A 35 -1.43 12.83 -1.32
CA THR A 35 -2.79 13.19 -1.75
C THR A 35 -3.86 12.78 -0.74
N GLY A 36 -3.52 11.95 0.25
CA GLY A 36 -4.46 11.30 1.16
C GLY A 36 -5.27 10.19 0.49
N GLU A 37 -4.98 9.84 -0.76
CA GLU A 37 -5.70 8.79 -1.47
C GLU A 37 -5.27 7.41 -0.98
N PHE A 38 -6.22 6.50 -0.90
CA PHE A 38 -5.95 5.12 -0.57
C PHE A 38 -6.84 4.19 -1.38
N TYR A 39 -6.42 2.94 -1.45
CA TYR A 39 -7.21 1.86 -2.00
C TYR A 39 -7.26 0.70 -1.00
N PRO A 40 -8.43 0.07 -0.84
CA PRO A 40 -9.71 0.46 -1.44
C PRO A 40 -10.33 1.68 -0.76
N ARG A 41 -11.02 2.54 -1.56
CA ARG A 41 -11.75 3.72 -1.06
C ARG A 41 -13.06 3.32 -0.38
N PHE A 42 -12.97 2.59 0.72
CA PHE A 42 -14.10 2.40 1.63
C PHE A 42 -14.03 3.46 2.72
N GLU A 43 -15.12 4.19 2.93
CA GLU A 43 -15.24 5.15 4.04
C GLU A 43 -15.69 4.47 5.36
N CYS A 44 -16.00 3.18 5.32
CA CYS A 44 -16.38 2.41 6.49
C CYS A 44 -15.13 1.90 7.24
N GLY A 45 -14.35 2.84 7.78
CA GLY A 45 -13.26 2.57 8.72
C GLY A 45 -13.75 2.76 10.16
N SER A 46 -13.30 1.91 11.08
CA SER A 46 -13.40 2.21 12.52
C SER A 46 -12.44 3.35 12.86
N GLU A 47 -12.78 4.23 13.82
CA GLU A 47 -11.96 5.41 14.17
C GLU A 47 -10.51 5.07 14.55
N ASP A 48 -10.24 3.84 15.01
CA ASP A 48 -8.92 3.39 15.45
C ASP A 48 -7.93 3.05 14.33
N LYS A 49 -8.39 2.68 13.14
CA LYS A 49 -7.52 2.25 12.03
C LYS A 49 -8.06 2.67 10.67
N PRO A 50 -7.19 3.17 9.78
CA PRO A 50 -7.64 3.54 8.45
C PRO A 50 -8.13 2.31 7.65
N PRO A 51 -9.18 2.48 6.85
CA PRO A 51 -9.93 1.38 6.24
C PRO A 51 -9.10 0.51 5.29
N TRP A 52 -8.11 1.10 4.61
CA TRP A 52 -7.21 0.39 3.71
C TRP A 52 -6.25 -0.57 4.44
N ILE A 53 -5.91 -0.28 5.71
CA ILE A 53 -5.12 -1.20 6.55
C ILE A 53 -6.01 -2.36 6.98
N VAL A 54 -7.18 -2.07 7.55
CA VAL A 54 -8.15 -3.09 8.00
C VAL A 54 -8.49 -4.05 6.87
N PHE A 55 -8.71 -3.54 5.66
CA PHE A 55 -9.00 -4.34 4.47
C PHE A 55 -7.87 -5.31 4.10
N ALA A 56 -6.61 -4.88 4.22
CA ALA A 56 -5.47 -5.73 3.92
C ALA A 56 -5.23 -6.75 5.03
N GLU A 57 -5.33 -6.36 6.30
CA GLU A 57 -5.27 -7.29 7.44
C GLU A 57 -6.32 -8.40 7.29
N ALA A 58 -7.57 -8.05 6.93
CA ALA A 58 -8.65 -9.01 6.71
C ALA A 58 -8.40 -9.99 5.55
N ARG A 59 -7.51 -9.66 4.61
CA ARG A 59 -7.09 -10.53 3.49
C ARG A 59 -5.76 -11.25 3.75
N GLY A 60 -5.22 -11.15 4.96
CA GLY A 60 -3.95 -11.78 5.33
C GLY A 60 -2.72 -11.00 4.86
N GLY A 61 -2.85 -9.71 4.59
CA GLY A 61 -1.72 -8.84 4.28
C GLY A 61 -0.61 -8.97 5.32
N ASN A 62 0.56 -9.42 4.88
CA ASN A 62 1.68 -9.80 5.74
C ASN A 62 2.99 -9.10 5.34
N LEU A 63 2.93 -8.20 4.36
CA LEU A 63 4.05 -7.41 3.89
C LEU A 63 3.63 -5.96 3.71
N THR A 64 4.23 -5.08 4.50
CA THR A 64 4.10 -3.64 4.31
C THR A 64 5.39 -3.11 3.71
N ILE A 65 5.27 -2.43 2.57
CA ILE A 65 6.36 -1.65 1.98
C ILE A 65 6.07 -0.18 2.21
N ASP A 66 6.92 0.43 3.03
CA ASP A 66 6.95 1.86 3.26
C ASP A 66 7.98 2.54 2.35
N ILE A 67 7.61 3.68 1.78
CA ILE A 67 8.46 4.50 0.92
C ILE A 67 8.38 5.94 1.42
N ASN A 68 9.56 6.52 1.66
CA ASN A 68 9.75 7.89 2.16
C ASN A 68 9.01 8.16 3.49
N ASP A 69 9.09 7.23 4.45
CA ASP A 69 8.61 7.42 5.84
C ASP A 69 7.11 7.74 5.90
N GLY A 70 6.29 6.89 5.29
CA GLY A 70 4.83 7.02 5.26
C GLY A 70 4.26 7.82 4.08
N GLU A 71 5.11 8.35 3.19
CA GLU A 71 4.64 9.08 2.00
C GLU A 71 3.89 8.16 1.03
N TYR A 72 4.37 6.93 0.84
CA TYR A 72 3.65 5.89 0.12
C TYR A 72 3.73 4.56 0.86
N ILE A 73 2.56 3.99 1.15
CA ILE A 73 2.46 2.72 1.86
C ILE A 73 1.75 1.72 0.94
N PHE A 74 2.32 0.53 0.79
CA PHE A 74 1.75 -0.55 0.00
C PHE A 74 1.72 -1.82 0.85
N ILE A 75 0.55 -2.46 0.97
CA ILE A 75 0.40 -3.71 1.70
C ILE A 75 0.16 -4.84 0.71
N TYR A 76 0.98 -5.88 0.80
CA TYR A 76 0.96 -7.06 -0.01
C TYR A 76 0.65 -8.31 0.82
N LEU A 77 0.04 -9.29 0.16
CA LEU A 77 0.04 -10.68 0.58
C LEU A 77 1.24 -11.38 -0.07
N LYS A 78 2.14 -11.89 0.74
CA LYS A 78 3.15 -12.88 0.33
C LYS A 78 2.54 -14.27 0.50
N LEU A 79 2.54 -15.03 -0.59
CA LEU A 79 2.25 -16.47 -0.60
C LEU A 79 3.52 -17.29 -0.36
#